data_AF-A0A967CK47-F1
#
_entry.id   AF-A0A967CK47-F1
#
_cell.length_a   1.000
_cell.length_b   1.000
_cell.length_c   1.000
_cell.angle_alpha   90.00
_cell.angle_beta   90.00
_cell.angle_gamma   90.00
#
_symmetry.space_group_name_H-M   'P 1'
#
loop_
_entity.id
_entity.type
_entity.pdbx_description
1 polymer ?
#
loop_
_entity_poly.entity_id
_entity_poly.type
_entity_poly.pdbx_seq_one_letter_code
_entity_poly.pdbx_strand_id
1 'polypeptide(L)'
;MITDLTFDPLIPLSFWMGLAAVGVCAIGLSFAKGLQGWAWRFLALTVLLLALLQPSVVREERNDLEDIVLVITDETRSQSIGERPVQTAEAEQRIMALLSAEPNLRIRQARVTDADDNRGTRLISEVEALLAEEPADQISGVILITDGEVHDIAPLDSLTAPLHVMLSGDKQGYD
;
A
#
# COMPACT_ATOMS: atom_id res chain seq x y z
N MET A 1 0.81 -8.26 13.30
CA MET A 1 1.62 -9.48 13.36
C MET A 1 0.76 -10.67 12.97
N ILE A 2 0.79 -11.07 11.70
CA ILE A 2 0.16 -12.33 11.27
C ILE A 2 1.22 -13.40 11.48
N THR A 3 0.88 -14.45 12.21
CA THR A 3 1.78 -15.61 12.40
C THR A 3 1.23 -16.72 11.52
N ASP A 4 1.88 -16.97 10.39
CA ASP A 4 1.49 -18.09 9.52
C ASP A 4 2.31 -19.33 9.90
N LEU A 5 1.57 -20.43 10.09
CA LEU A 5 2.16 -21.74 10.32
C LEU A 5 2.19 -22.47 8.97
N THR A 6 3.38 -22.56 8.38
CA THR A 6 3.56 -23.22 7.08
C THR A 6 4.21 -24.58 7.29
N PHE A 7 3.73 -25.59 6.57
CA PHE A 7 4.31 -26.93 6.55
C PHE A 7 5.02 -27.12 5.22
N ASP A 8 6.35 -27.30 5.27
CA ASP A 8 7.18 -27.52 4.09
C ASP A 8 7.77 -28.95 4.13
N PRO A 9 6.98 -29.97 3.74
CA PRO A 9 7.43 -31.35 3.84
C PRO A 9 8.56 -31.63 2.85
N LEU A 10 9.72 -32.03 3.38
CA LEU A 10 10.93 -32.39 2.61
C LEU A 10 10.71 -33.50 1.56
N ILE A 11 9.66 -34.30 1.71
CA ILE A 11 9.34 -35.42 0.84
C ILE A 11 7.93 -35.27 0.24
N PRO A 12 7.69 -35.78 -0.98
CA PRO A 12 6.38 -35.71 -1.61
C PRO A 12 5.28 -36.31 -0.71
N LEU A 13 4.09 -35.73 -0.77
CA LEU A 13 2.96 -36.12 0.08
C LEU A 13 2.61 -37.61 -0.02
N SER A 14 2.82 -38.22 -1.20
CA SER A 14 2.63 -39.65 -1.44
C SER A 14 3.56 -40.54 -0.60
N PHE A 15 4.83 -40.17 -0.45
CA PHE A 15 5.78 -40.87 0.42
C PHE A 15 5.43 -40.68 1.89
N TRP A 16 4.91 -39.51 2.25
CA TRP A 16 4.41 -39.23 3.60
C TRP A 16 3.26 -40.16 4.00
N MET A 17 2.27 -40.34 3.10
CA MET A 17 1.17 -41.29 3.33
C MET A 17 1.68 -42.73 3.49
N GLY A 18 2.65 -43.14 2.66
CA GLY A 18 3.27 -44.47 2.77
C GLY A 18 4.00 -44.67 4.10
N LEU A 19 4.81 -43.70 4.53
CA LEU A 19 5.55 -43.75 5.78
C LEU A 19 4.61 -43.78 7.00
N ALA A 20 3.56 -42.95 6.98
CA ALA A 20 2.54 -42.94 8.02
C ALA A 20 1.80 -44.29 8.10
N ALA A 21 1.42 -44.87 6.96
CA ALA A 21 0.74 -46.18 6.91
C ALA A 21 1.62 -47.30 7.50
N VAL A 22 2.90 -47.38 7.11
CA VAL A 22 3.85 -48.36 7.64
C VAL A 22 4.04 -48.18 9.16
N GLY A 23 4.17 -46.93 9.61
CA GLY A 23 4.28 -46.61 11.03
C GLY A 23 3.08 -47.10 11.85
N VAL A 24 1.86 -46.79 11.38
CA VAL A 24 0.62 -47.24 12.02
C VAL A 24 0.53 -48.76 12.06
N CYS A 25 0.86 -49.46 10.97
CA CYS A 25 0.88 -50.93 10.94
C CYS A 25 1.88 -51.50 11.95
N ALA A 26 3.10 -50.95 12.03
CA ALA A 26 4.13 -51.44 12.94
C ALA A 26 3.76 -51.24 14.42
N ILE A 27 3.16 -50.09 14.77
CA ILE A 27 2.67 -49.81 16.12
C ILE A 27 1.45 -50.68 16.45
N GLY A 28 0.50 -50.82 15.52
CA GLY A 28 -0.68 -51.66 15.68
C GLY A 28 -0.32 -53.15 15.89
N LEU A 29 0.64 -53.66 15.14
CA LEU A 29 1.18 -55.01 15.34
C LEU A 29 1.91 -55.15 16.68
N SER A 30 2.70 -54.14 17.08
CA SER A 30 3.39 -54.14 18.37
C SER A 30 2.43 -54.15 19.55
N PHE A 31 1.32 -53.40 19.44
CA PHE A 31 0.24 -53.39 20.40
C PHE A 31 -0.51 -54.74 20.44
N ALA A 32 -0.92 -55.26 19.29
CA ALA A 32 -1.62 -56.54 19.17
C ALA A 32 -0.80 -57.73 19.70
N LYS A 33 0.54 -57.66 19.57
CA LYS A 33 1.47 -58.67 20.10
C LYS A 33 1.94 -58.41 21.54
N GLY A 34 1.44 -57.35 22.20
CA GLY A 34 1.77 -57.05 23.59
C GLY A 34 3.25 -56.76 23.83
N LEU A 35 3.98 -56.27 22.81
CA LEU A 35 5.41 -56.01 22.94
C LEU A 35 5.66 -54.85 23.90
N GLN A 36 6.48 -55.08 24.93
CA GLN A 36 6.96 -54.01 25.80
C GLN A 36 7.70 -52.94 24.97
N GLY A 37 7.41 -51.67 25.28
CA GLY A 37 7.99 -50.52 24.58
C GLY A 37 7.25 -50.04 23.34
N TRP A 38 6.02 -50.51 23.07
CA TRP A 38 5.19 -49.98 21.97
C TRP A 38 4.96 -48.46 22.11
N ALA A 39 4.77 -47.96 23.34
CA ALA A 39 4.60 -46.53 23.62
C ALA A 39 5.85 -45.71 23.27
N TRP A 40 7.05 -46.23 23.57
CA TRP A 40 8.32 -45.58 23.19
C TRP A 40 8.54 -45.58 21.68
N ARG A 41 8.16 -46.65 20.98
CA ARG A 41 8.19 -46.71 19.52
C ARG A 41 7.22 -45.70 18.90
N PHE A 42 6.02 -45.58 19.45
CA PHE A 42 5.03 -44.58 19.02
C PHE A 42 5.54 -43.15 19.21
N LEU A 43 6.13 -42.85 20.37
CA LEU A 43 6.69 -41.53 20.66
C LEU A 43 7.85 -41.20 19.71
N ALA A 44 8.79 -42.14 19.51
CA ALA A 44 9.90 -41.95 18.58
C ALA A 44 9.42 -41.72 17.14
N LEU A 45 8.42 -42.48 16.68
CA LEU A 45 7.84 -42.32 15.36
C LEU A 45 7.13 -40.97 15.20
N THR A 46 6.38 -40.54 16.23
CA THR A 46 5.73 -39.24 16.25
C THR A 46 6.75 -38.10 16.17
N VAL A 47 7.82 -38.16 16.96
CA VAL A 47 8.90 -37.15 16.92
C VAL A 47 9.58 -37.12 15.55
N LEU A 48 9.87 -38.29 14.97
CA LEU A 48 10.47 -38.40 13.64
C LEU A 48 9.56 -37.78 12.57
N LEU A 49 8.26 -38.08 12.60
CA LEU A 49 7.28 -37.53 11.66
C LEU A 49 7.14 -36.02 11.82
N LEU A 50 7.08 -35.49 13.05
CA LEU A 50 7.05 -34.05 13.29
C LEU A 50 8.32 -33.35 12.77
N ALA A 51 9.49 -33.97 12.92
CA ALA A 51 10.73 -33.44 12.37
C ALA A 51 10.73 -33.40 10.84
N LEU A 52 10.17 -34.44 10.18
CA LEU A 52 10.00 -34.51 8.73
C LEU A 52 8.94 -33.55 8.16
N LEU A 53 7.96 -33.17 8.98
CA LEU A 53 6.91 -32.23 8.59
C LEU A 53 7.43 -30.78 8.55
N GLN A 54 8.60 -30.53 9.17
CA GLN A 54 9.26 -29.23 9.27
C GLN A 54 8.27 -28.08 9.53
N PRO A 55 7.61 -28.05 10.70
CA PRO A 55 6.74 -26.93 11.05
C PRO A 55 7.59 -25.65 11.14
N SER A 56 7.32 -24.71 10.25
CA SER A 56 8.01 -23.42 10.22
C SER A 56 7.05 -22.32 10.64
N VAL A 57 7.49 -21.53 11.63
CA VAL A 57 6.78 -20.31 12.03
C VAL A 57 7.34 -19.17 11.22
N VAL A 58 6.58 -18.74 10.21
CA VAL A 58 6.97 -17.61 9.37
C VAL A 58 6.45 -16.34 10.04
N ARG A 59 7.37 -15.45 10.40
CA ARG A 59 7.05 -14.10 10.84
C ARG A 59 7.26 -13.19 9.65
N GLU A 60 6.17 -12.71 9.06
CA GLU A 60 6.24 -11.73 7.99
C GLU A 60 6.53 -10.36 8.61
N GLU A 61 7.71 -9.83 8.33
CA GLU A 61 8.09 -8.46 8.70
C GLU A 61 7.70 -7.55 7.55
N ARG A 62 6.47 -7.02 7.62
CA ARG A 62 6.00 -5.97 6.71
C ARG A 62 6.37 -4.62 7.30
N ASN A 63 7.19 -3.88 6.58
CA ASN A 63 7.36 -2.46 6.83
C ASN A 63 6.25 -1.77 6.05
N ASP A 64 5.25 -1.22 6.75
CA ASP A 64 4.29 -0.31 6.13
C ASP A 64 5.08 0.93 5.70
N LEU A 65 5.24 1.09 4.39
CA LEU A 65 5.82 2.30 3.81
C LEU A 65 4.81 3.44 4.00
N GLU A 66 5.32 4.66 4.14
CA GLU A 66 4.45 5.83 4.23
C GLU A 66 3.79 6.09 2.87
N ASP A 67 2.49 6.27 2.88
CA ASP A 67 1.73 6.68 1.70
C ASP A 67 1.93 8.19 1.49
N ILE A 68 2.08 8.62 0.24
CA ILE A 68 2.33 10.01 -0.12
C ILE A 68 1.11 10.58 -0.83
N VAL A 69 0.63 11.72 -0.36
CA VAL A 69 -0.40 12.51 -1.05
C VAL A 69 0.21 13.84 -1.50
N LEU A 70 0.14 14.09 -2.81
CA LEU A 70 0.56 15.35 -3.39
C LEU A 70 -0.61 16.34 -3.30
N VAL A 71 -0.37 17.50 -2.71
CA VAL A 71 -1.33 18.62 -2.69
C VAL A 71 -0.71 19.79 -3.41
N ILE A 72 -1.28 20.15 -4.57
CA ILE A 72 -0.83 21.27 -5.39
C ILE A 72 -1.88 22.36 -5.35
N THR A 73 -1.46 23.54 -4.89
CA THR A 73 -2.29 24.74 -4.81
C THR A 73 -1.89 25.71 -5.90
N ASP A 74 -2.84 26.12 -6.72
CA ASP A 74 -2.66 27.15 -7.73
C ASP A 74 -2.78 28.55 -7.09
N GLU A 75 -1.70 29.32 -7.14
CA GLU A 75 -1.57 30.69 -6.64
C GLU A 75 -1.29 31.68 -7.80
N THR A 76 -1.71 31.35 -9.02
CA THR A 76 -1.64 32.26 -10.17
C THR A 76 -2.55 33.48 -10.02
N ARG A 77 -2.35 34.48 -10.89
CA ARG A 77 -3.13 35.73 -10.83
C ARG A 77 -4.63 35.51 -11.00
N SER A 78 -5.07 34.50 -11.75
CA SER A 78 -6.50 34.17 -11.92
C SER A 78 -7.15 33.75 -10.59
N GLN A 79 -6.38 33.09 -9.71
CA GLN A 79 -6.80 32.71 -8.37
C GLN A 79 -6.92 33.89 -7.38
N SER A 80 -6.42 35.07 -7.74
CA SER A 80 -6.55 36.30 -6.92
C SER A 80 -7.89 37.03 -7.08
N ILE A 81 -8.77 36.53 -7.96
CA ILE A 81 -10.01 37.22 -8.36
C ILE A 81 -11.18 36.82 -7.46
N GLY A 82 -11.94 37.83 -6.99
CA GLY A 82 -13.18 37.61 -6.24
C GLY A 82 -12.94 36.91 -4.90
N GLU A 83 -13.74 35.87 -4.62
CA GLU A 83 -13.64 35.07 -3.38
C GLU A 83 -12.72 33.84 -3.51
N ARG A 84 -12.12 33.61 -4.69
CA ARG A 84 -11.24 32.46 -4.97
C ARG A 84 -10.08 32.29 -3.98
N PRO A 85 -9.39 33.36 -3.50
CA PRO A 85 -8.33 33.21 -2.50
C PRO A 85 -8.83 32.63 -1.17
N VAL A 86 -10.03 33.05 -0.74
CA VAL A 86 -10.63 32.60 0.52
C VAL A 86 -11.10 31.16 0.39
N GLN A 87 -11.76 30.82 -0.72
CA GLN A 87 -12.20 29.45 -1.01
C GLN A 87 -11.02 28.48 -1.11
N THR A 88 -9.94 28.88 -1.79
CA THR A 88 -8.71 28.08 -1.95
C THR A 88 -8.04 27.85 -0.60
N ALA A 89 -7.86 28.89 0.21
CA ALA A 89 -7.26 28.77 1.54
C ALA A 89 -8.11 27.90 2.49
N GLU A 90 -9.45 28.03 2.44
CA GLU A 90 -10.34 27.21 3.26
C GLU A 90 -10.34 25.74 2.81
N ALA A 91 -10.33 25.49 1.49
CA ALA A 91 -10.22 24.15 0.93
C ALA A 91 -8.89 23.49 1.32
N GLU A 92 -7.77 24.19 1.15
CA GLU A 92 -6.44 23.73 1.54
C GLU A 92 -6.42 23.39 3.04
N GLN A 93 -6.91 24.28 3.90
CA GLN A 93 -6.94 24.05 5.34
C GLN A 93 -7.76 22.80 5.72
N ARG A 94 -8.93 22.61 5.11
CA ARG A 94 -9.77 21.42 5.35
C ARG A 94 -9.09 20.15 4.86
N ILE A 95 -8.47 20.17 3.68
CA ILE A 95 -7.73 19.02 3.14
C ILE A 95 -6.56 18.67 4.07
N MET A 96 -5.75 19.64 4.46
CA MET A 96 -4.61 19.40 5.35
C MET A 96 -5.05 18.82 6.70
N ALA A 97 -6.17 19.30 7.25
CA ALA A 97 -6.72 18.77 8.50
C ALA A 97 -7.17 17.31 8.37
N LEU A 98 -7.78 16.93 7.25
CA LEU A 98 -8.19 15.55 6.97
C LEU A 98 -6.97 14.64 6.77
N LEU A 99 -6.01 15.05 5.93
CA LEU A 99 -4.83 14.25 5.63
C LEU A 99 -3.91 14.09 6.86
N SER A 100 -3.77 15.13 7.70
CA SER A 100 -2.94 15.06 8.90
C SER A 100 -3.53 14.16 10.01
N ALA A 101 -4.80 13.77 9.89
CA ALA A 101 -5.44 12.86 10.82
C ALA A 101 -5.16 11.38 10.48
N GLU A 102 -4.69 11.08 9.27
CA GLU A 102 -4.39 9.73 8.83
C GLU A 102 -2.98 9.30 9.26
N PRO A 103 -2.84 8.20 10.02
CA PRO A 103 -1.53 7.66 10.37
C PRO A 103 -0.83 7.08 9.13
N ASN A 104 0.50 7.13 9.09
CA ASN A 104 1.35 6.65 7.98
C ASN A 104 1.15 7.40 6.65
N LEU A 105 0.64 8.64 6.68
CA LEU A 105 0.50 9.49 5.50
C LEU A 105 1.52 10.65 5.52
N ARG A 106 2.28 10.80 4.43
CA ARG A 106 3.19 11.92 4.17
C ARG A 106 2.58 12.87 3.16
N ILE A 107 2.42 14.13 3.55
CA ILE A 107 1.84 15.17 2.68
C ILE A 107 2.97 15.92 1.99
N ARG A 108 2.96 15.93 0.66
CA ARG A 108 3.88 16.75 -0.15
C ARG A 108 3.11 17.91 -0.75
N GLN A 109 3.45 19.11 -0.30
CA GLN A 109 2.81 20.34 -0.76
C GLN A 109 3.65 21.01 -1.84
N ALA A 110 2.98 21.57 -2.84
CA ALA A 110 3.58 22.46 -3.84
C ALA A 110 2.61 23.59 -4.17
N ARG A 111 3.17 24.72 -4.60
CA ARG A 111 2.42 25.92 -4.99
C ARG A 111 2.84 26.31 -6.39
N VAL A 112 1.87 26.41 -7.29
CA VAL A 112 2.10 26.84 -8.66
C VAL A 112 1.82 28.33 -8.75
N THR A 113 2.81 29.08 -9.22
CA THR A 113 2.70 30.53 -9.42
C THR A 113 2.84 30.84 -10.91
N ASP A 114 2.47 32.06 -11.31
CA ASP A 114 2.60 32.48 -12.71
C ASP A 114 4.05 32.39 -13.15
N ALA A 115 4.28 31.82 -14.33
CA ALA A 115 5.61 31.83 -14.92
C ALA A 115 6.06 33.28 -15.23
N ASP A 116 7.33 33.60 -14.93
CA ASP A 116 7.95 34.92 -15.16
C ASP A 116 7.83 35.43 -16.61
N ASP A 117 7.61 34.52 -17.55
CA ASP A 117 7.52 34.76 -19.00
C ASP A 117 6.08 34.93 -19.52
N ASN A 118 5.10 35.05 -18.62
CA ASN A 118 3.68 35.23 -18.97
C ASN A 118 3.11 34.04 -19.79
N ARG A 119 3.71 32.84 -19.67
CA ARG A 119 3.28 31.62 -20.39
C ARG A 119 2.14 30.86 -19.69
N GLY A 120 1.43 31.49 -18.77
CA GLY A 120 0.29 30.91 -18.06
C GLY A 120 0.67 29.90 -16.98
N THR A 121 -0.35 29.23 -16.46
CA THR A 121 -0.28 28.27 -15.35
C THR A 121 0.30 26.93 -15.80
N ARG A 122 1.46 26.52 -15.26
CA ARG A 122 2.10 25.22 -15.54
C ARG A 122 1.81 24.19 -14.44
N LEU A 123 0.56 23.74 -14.37
CA LEU A 123 0.10 22.83 -13.32
C LEU A 123 0.54 21.40 -13.58
N ILE A 124 0.44 20.92 -14.82
CA ILE A 124 0.76 19.54 -15.17
C ILE A 124 2.25 19.27 -15.05
N SER A 125 3.07 20.22 -15.51
CA SER A 125 4.53 20.13 -15.43
C SER A 125 5.02 20.03 -13.97
N GLU A 126 4.38 20.77 -13.05
CA GLU A 126 4.70 20.70 -11.62
C GLU A 126 4.28 19.36 -11.02
N VAL A 127 3.10 18.84 -11.41
CA VAL A 127 2.66 17.49 -11.00
C VAL A 127 3.66 16.44 -11.45
N GLU A 128 4.11 16.46 -12.71
CA GLU A 128 5.11 15.53 -13.21
C GLU A 128 6.45 15.63 -12.49
N ALA A 129 6.89 16.85 -12.17
CA ALA A 129 8.11 17.06 -11.39
C ALA A 129 8.01 16.41 -10.00
N LEU A 130 6.88 16.59 -9.31
CA LEU A 130 6.64 15.98 -7.99
C LEU A 130 6.48 14.46 -8.07
N LEU A 131 5.81 13.95 -9.10
CA LEU A 131 5.72 12.51 -9.36
C LEU A 131 7.10 11.89 -9.63
N ALA A 132 8.04 12.64 -10.21
CA ALA A 132 9.41 12.19 -10.47
C ALA A 132 10.33 12.26 -9.25
N GLU A 133 10.03 13.14 -8.28
CA GLU A 133 10.77 13.26 -7.02
C GLU A 133 10.44 12.13 -6.03
N GLU A 134 9.22 11.59 -6.09
CA GLU A 134 8.71 10.63 -5.12
C GLU A 134 8.59 9.20 -5.70
N PRO A 135 8.70 8.15 -4.88
CA PRO A 135 8.54 6.77 -5.34
C PRO A 135 7.11 6.49 -5.79
N ALA A 136 6.91 6.11 -7.06
CA ALA A 136 5.58 5.91 -7.65
C ALA A 136 4.72 4.85 -6.93
N ASP A 137 5.34 3.89 -6.24
CA ASP A 137 4.69 2.86 -5.45
C ASP A 137 4.14 3.36 -4.10
N GLN A 138 4.57 4.54 -3.65
CA GLN A 138 4.09 5.20 -2.42
C GLN A 138 3.06 6.30 -2.70
N ILE A 139 2.83 6.68 -3.96
CA ILE A 139 1.89 7.76 -4.29
C ILE A 139 0.46 7.22 -4.20
N SER A 140 -0.28 7.69 -3.20
CA SER A 140 -1.66 7.25 -2.92
C SER A 140 -2.71 8.15 -3.59
N GLY A 141 -2.36 9.40 -3.90
CA GLY A 141 -3.24 10.32 -4.63
C GLY A 141 -2.64 11.70 -4.88
N VAL A 142 -3.28 12.43 -5.79
CA VAL A 142 -2.93 13.83 -6.13
C VAL A 142 -4.18 14.69 -6.00
N ILE A 143 -4.06 15.81 -5.28
CA ILE A 143 -5.12 16.79 -5.08
C ILE A 143 -4.66 18.12 -5.68
N LEU A 144 -5.42 18.64 -6.64
CA LEU A 144 -5.22 19.94 -7.26
C LEU A 144 -6.27 20.93 -6.77
N ILE A 145 -5.86 22.12 -6.32
CA ILE A 145 -6.76 23.21 -5.97
C ILE A 145 -6.49 24.35 -6.96
N THR A 146 -7.41 24.57 -7.90
CA THR A 146 -7.25 25.51 -9.02
C THR A 146 -8.61 26.09 -9.43
N ASP A 147 -8.63 27.15 -10.23
CA ASP A 147 -9.85 27.64 -10.90
C ASP A 147 -10.10 26.95 -12.26
N GLY A 148 -9.20 26.06 -12.68
CA GLY A 148 -9.35 25.24 -13.89
C GLY A 148 -8.67 25.82 -15.14
N GLU A 149 -7.98 26.95 -15.03
CA GLU A 149 -7.20 27.51 -16.15
C GLU A 149 -5.82 26.86 -16.28
N VAL A 150 -5.79 25.67 -16.88
CA VAL A 150 -4.54 24.94 -17.18
C VAL A 150 -4.03 25.31 -18.58
N HIS A 151 -2.77 25.76 -18.67
CA HIS A 151 -2.17 26.16 -19.95
C HIS A 151 -1.22 25.09 -20.52
N ASP A 152 -0.87 24.06 -19.75
CA ASP A 152 0.04 22.99 -20.09
C ASP A 152 -0.63 21.61 -20.16
N ILE A 153 -1.77 21.54 -20.85
CA ILE A 153 -2.53 20.29 -21.00
C ILE A 153 -1.67 19.22 -21.71
N ALA A 154 -1.28 18.20 -20.95
CA ALA A 154 -0.58 17.01 -21.41
C ALA A 154 -1.14 15.75 -20.71
N PRO A 155 -1.05 14.57 -21.32
CA PRO A 155 -1.43 13.32 -20.67
C PRO A 155 -0.49 13.00 -19.50
N LEU A 156 -1.06 12.75 -18.33
CA LEU A 156 -0.33 12.32 -17.12
C LEU A 156 -0.12 10.80 -17.12
N ASP A 157 0.69 10.29 -18.06
CA ASP A 157 0.92 8.84 -18.22
C ASP A 157 1.66 8.21 -17.02
N SER A 158 2.41 9.01 -16.27
CA SER A 158 3.15 8.59 -15.07
C SER A 158 2.28 8.46 -13.82
N LEU A 159 1.06 9.00 -13.85
CA LEU A 159 0.18 9.00 -12.69
C LEU A 159 -0.53 7.65 -12.54
N THR A 160 -0.14 6.89 -11.51
CA THR A 160 -0.74 5.58 -11.20
C THR A 160 -1.83 5.69 -10.12
N ALA A 161 -2.01 6.88 -9.54
CA ALA A 161 -2.92 7.15 -8.43
C ALA A 161 -4.13 8.02 -8.83
N PRO A 162 -5.21 8.08 -8.02
CA PRO A 162 -6.34 8.97 -8.27
C PRO A 162 -5.94 10.46 -8.29
N LEU A 163 -6.48 11.19 -9.27
CA LEU A 163 -6.40 12.65 -9.36
C LEU A 163 -7.72 13.29 -8.93
N HIS A 164 -7.67 14.14 -7.92
CA HIS A 164 -8.81 14.93 -7.45
C HIS A 164 -8.58 16.41 -7.75
N VAL A 165 -9.57 17.06 -8.36
CA VAL A 165 -9.51 18.50 -8.66
C VAL A 165 -10.58 19.22 -7.88
N MET A 166 -10.18 20.22 -7.11
CA MET A 166 -11.05 21.18 -6.44
C MET A 166 -11.05 22.48 -7.24
N LEU A 167 -12.19 22.79 -7.84
CA LEU A 167 -12.40 23.99 -8.63
C LEU A 167 -12.87 25.14 -7.73
N SER A 168 -12.07 26.20 -7.66
CA SER A 168 -12.44 27.46 -7.01
C SER A 168 -13.25 28.33 -7.99
N GLY A 169 -14.19 29.13 -7.47
CA GLY A 169 -15.03 30.00 -8.30
C GLY A 169 -16.52 29.90 -7.99
N ASP A 170 -17.32 30.65 -8.76
CA ASP A 170 -18.78 30.63 -8.63
C ASP A 170 -19.39 29.70 -9.68
N LYS A 171 -20.05 28.64 -9.22
CA LYS A 171 -20.76 27.68 -10.09
C LYS A 171 -21.89 28.33 -10.90
N GLN A 172 -22.39 29.48 -10.47
CA GLN A 172 -23.44 30.27 -11.14
C GLN A 172 -22.91 31.57 -11.73
N GLY A 173 -21.61 31.84 -11.56
CA GLY A 173 -20.94 33.01 -12.13
C GLY A 173 -20.83 32.88 -13.64
N TYR A 174 -20.87 34.03 -14.32
CA TYR A 174 -20.45 34.12 -15.71
C TYR A 174 -18.95 34.44 -15.70
N ASP A 175 -18.12 33.54 -16.24
CA ASP A 175 -16.73 33.84 -16.63
C ASP A 175 -16.70 34.54 -18.00
#